data_AF-A0A934FWI6-F1
#
_entry.id   AF-A0A934FWI6-F1
#
_cell.length_a   1.000
_cell.length_b   1.000
_cell.length_c   1.000
_cell.angle_alpha   90.00
_cell.angle_beta   90.00
_cell.angle_gamma   90.00
#
_symmetry.space_group_name_H-M   'P 1'
#
loop_
_entity.id
_entity.type
_entity.pdbx_description
1 polymer ?
#
loop_
_entity_poly.entity_id
_entity_poly.type
_entity_poly.pdbx_seq_one_letter_code
_entity_poly.pdbx_strand_id
1 'polypeptide(L)'
;MNRSHYQVHADVRRVFARHWVDLDRIQFGVYRDMLRVSGELHCTRDGGETASSALLDVLSGEMMRIREIRCVQFDFANWQRDEQGAWKAVKSATFVIEDAVAKRDLATKEPGAVGG
;
A
#
# COMPACT_ATOMS: atom_id res chain seq x y z
N MET A 1 11.09 -8.84 -28.43
CA MET A 1 9.66 -8.59 -28.18
C MET A 1 9.54 -7.76 -26.92
N ASN A 2 9.08 -6.52 -27.03
CA ASN A 2 8.72 -5.69 -25.87
C ASN A 2 7.45 -6.27 -25.26
N ARG A 3 7.48 -6.68 -23.98
CA ARG A 3 6.26 -7.06 -23.27
C ARG A 3 5.37 -5.83 -23.08
N SER A 4 4.07 -6.04 -23.05
CA SER A 4 3.14 -4.96 -22.74
C SER A 4 3.23 -4.59 -21.26
N HIS A 5 2.95 -3.32 -20.94
CA HIS A 5 2.89 -2.84 -19.54
C HIS A 5 1.96 -3.71 -18.66
N TYR A 6 0.85 -4.18 -19.23
CA TYR A 6 -0.07 -5.11 -18.59
C TYR A 6 0.58 -6.44 -18.19
N GLN A 7 1.45 -7.01 -19.03
CA GLN A 7 2.14 -8.26 -18.71
C GLN A 7 3.12 -8.08 -17.55
N VAL A 8 3.86 -6.97 -17.54
CA VAL A 8 4.78 -6.65 -16.42
C VAL A 8 3.99 -6.48 -15.12
N HIS A 9 2.89 -5.73 -15.15
CA HIS A 9 2.00 -5.57 -13.99
C HIS A 9 1.42 -6.90 -13.50
N ALA A 10 1.05 -7.81 -14.40
CA ALA A 10 0.56 -9.13 -14.04
C ALA A 10 1.67 -9.97 -13.38
N ASP A 11 2.90 -9.90 -13.86
CA ASP A 11 4.04 -10.61 -13.27
C ASP A 11 4.39 -10.08 -11.87
N VAL A 12 4.39 -8.76 -11.68
CA VAL A 12 4.56 -8.13 -10.36
C VAL A 12 3.47 -8.59 -9.39
N ARG A 13 2.20 -8.58 -9.81
CA ARG A 13 1.09 -9.12 -8.99
C ARG A 13 1.26 -10.59 -8.64
N ARG A 14 1.73 -11.42 -9.58
CA ARG A 14 2.00 -12.84 -9.32
C ARG A 14 3.07 -13.04 -8.27
N VAL A 15 4.13 -12.23 -8.27
CA VAL A 15 5.16 -12.27 -7.23
C VAL A 15 4.53 -12.00 -5.86
N PHE A 16 3.81 -10.89 -5.71
CA PHE A 16 3.14 -10.56 -4.44
C PHE A 16 2.16 -11.64 -3.97
N ALA A 17 1.33 -12.16 -4.89
CA ALA A 17 0.37 -13.21 -4.56
C ALA A 17 1.03 -14.51 -4.10
N ARG A 18 2.17 -14.91 -4.68
CA ARG A 18 2.93 -16.10 -4.23
C ARG A 18 3.41 -15.99 -2.78
N HIS A 19 3.67 -14.76 -2.34
CA HIS A 19 4.14 -14.45 -0.98
C HIS A 19 3.01 -13.99 -0.07
N TRP A 20 1.75 -14.20 -0.45
CA TRP A 20 0.56 -13.88 0.36
C TRP A 20 0.49 -12.42 0.77
N VAL A 21 1.07 -11.52 -0.03
CA VAL A 21 1.03 -10.08 0.24
C VAL A 21 -0.36 -9.55 -0.04
N ASP A 22 -0.90 -8.77 0.89
CA ASP A 22 -2.17 -8.07 0.73
C ASP A 22 -2.06 -7.01 -0.38
N LEU A 23 -2.61 -7.33 -1.54
CA LEU A 23 -2.55 -6.45 -2.71
C LEU A 23 -3.45 -5.21 -2.58
N ASP A 24 -4.44 -5.22 -1.69
CA ASP A 24 -5.35 -4.08 -1.52
C ASP A 24 -4.67 -2.92 -0.79
N ARG A 25 -3.60 -3.22 -0.05
CA ARG A 25 -2.78 -2.24 0.69
C ARG A 25 -1.54 -1.78 -0.08
N ILE A 26 -1.33 -2.30 -1.28
CA ILE A 26 -0.13 -2.06 -2.08
C ILE A 26 -0.49 -1.31 -3.35
N GLN A 27 0.29 -0.27 -3.63
CA GLN A 27 0.27 0.42 -4.91
C GLN A 27 1.63 0.26 -5.57
N PHE A 28 1.66 0.07 -6.88
CA PHE A 28 2.92 -0.01 -7.61
C PHE A 28 2.78 0.52 -9.03
N GLY A 29 3.91 0.95 -9.57
CA GLY A 29 4.03 1.40 -10.96
C GLY A 29 5.41 1.10 -11.51
N VAL A 30 5.48 0.87 -12.81
CA VAL A 30 6.74 0.68 -13.54
C VAL A 30 7.00 1.92 -14.37
N TYR A 31 8.09 2.62 -14.07
CA TYR A 31 8.54 3.75 -14.86
C TYR A 31 9.90 3.43 -15.48
N ARG A 32 9.92 3.36 -16.82
CA ARG A 32 11.07 2.86 -17.61
C ARG A 32 11.43 1.43 -17.21
N ASP A 33 12.42 1.26 -16.35
CA ASP A 33 12.97 0.01 -15.84
C ASP A 33 12.97 -0.06 -14.29
N MET A 34 12.34 0.91 -13.64
CA MET A 34 12.22 0.99 -12.20
C MET A 34 10.81 0.62 -11.76
N LEU A 35 10.70 -0.39 -10.90
CA LEU A 35 9.48 -0.72 -10.18
C LEU A 35 9.47 0.07 -8.87
N ARG A 36 8.46 0.94 -8.71
CA ARG A 36 8.18 1.60 -7.44
C ARG A 36 6.97 0.95 -6.79
N VAL A 37 7.09 0.60 -5.51
CA VAL A 37 6.03 0.00 -4.70
C VAL A 37 5.87 0.82 -3.43
N SER A 38 4.63 1.15 -3.06
CA SER A 38 4.28 1.92 -1.88
C SER A 38 3.03 1.38 -1.20
N GLY A 39 2.73 1.86 0.00
CA GLY A 39 1.56 1.45 0.79
C GLY A 39 1.97 0.75 2.08
N GLU A 40 1.25 -0.30 2.47
CA GLU A 40 1.57 -1.09 3.66
C GLU A 40 1.81 -2.56 3.30
N LEU A 41 2.96 -3.10 3.73
CA LEU A 41 3.27 -4.51 3.52
C LEU A 41 2.65 -5.36 4.63
N HIS A 42 1.59 -6.09 4.28
CA HIS A 42 0.94 -7.09 5.14
C HIS A 42 0.91 -8.44 4.44
N CYS A 43 0.95 -9.52 5.20
CA CYS A 43 0.84 -10.88 4.68
C CYS A 43 -0.38 -11.56 5.29
N THR A 44 -1.21 -12.18 4.44
CA THR A 44 -2.46 -12.83 4.84
C THR A 44 -2.30 -14.35 4.85
N ARG A 45 -1.18 -14.86 5.37
CA ARG A 45 -1.00 -16.30 5.54
C ARG A 45 -1.74 -16.74 6.80
N ASP A 46 -2.55 -17.80 6.67
CA ASP A 46 -3.34 -18.41 7.74
C ASP A 46 -2.60 -18.44 9.08
N GLY A 47 -2.99 -17.57 10.02
CA GLY A 47 -2.44 -17.53 11.38
C GLY A 47 -1.62 -16.29 11.77
N GLY A 48 -1.44 -15.31 10.88
CA GLY A 48 -0.93 -13.98 11.27
C GLY A 48 0.60 -13.81 11.21
N GLU A 49 1.27 -14.50 10.27
CA GLU A 49 2.67 -14.20 9.97
C GLU A 49 2.78 -12.74 9.49
N THR A 50 3.35 -11.90 10.36
CA THR A 50 3.69 -10.52 10.05
C THR A 50 4.77 -10.53 8.98
N ALA A 51 4.72 -9.59 8.04
CA ALA A 51 5.80 -9.41 7.07
C ALA A 51 7.17 -9.37 7.78
N SER A 52 8.22 -9.86 7.12
CA SER A 52 9.57 -9.91 7.67
C SER A 52 10.56 -9.16 6.79
N SER A 53 11.72 -8.80 7.34
CA SER A 53 12.82 -8.23 6.54
C SER A 53 13.27 -9.19 5.43
N ALA A 54 13.34 -10.49 5.74
CA ALA A 54 13.69 -11.52 4.76
C ALA A 54 12.70 -11.58 3.59
N LEU A 55 11.40 -11.33 3.84
CA LEU A 55 10.41 -11.26 2.78
C LEU A 55 10.70 -10.10 1.81
N LEU A 56 11.10 -8.93 2.31
CA LEU A 56 11.44 -7.79 1.46
C LEU A 56 12.61 -8.11 0.53
N ASP A 57 13.63 -8.82 1.03
CA ASP A 57 14.77 -9.25 0.22
C ASP A 57 14.35 -10.28 -0.84
N VAL A 58 13.48 -11.24 -0.48
CA VAL A 58 12.91 -12.21 -1.41
C VAL A 58 12.08 -11.53 -2.50
N LEU A 59 11.19 -10.60 -2.12
CA LEU A 59 10.38 -9.84 -3.07
C LEU A 59 11.26 -9.05 -4.02
N SER A 60 12.26 -8.32 -3.50
CA SER A 60 13.21 -7.58 -4.33
C SER A 60 13.92 -8.49 -5.32
N GLY A 61 14.45 -9.63 -4.86
CA GLY A 61 15.12 -10.61 -5.69
C GLY A 61 14.23 -11.22 -6.78
N GLU A 62 12.96 -11.50 -6.47
CA GLU A 62 12.01 -12.02 -7.46
C GLU A 62 11.56 -10.96 -8.47
N MET A 63 11.31 -9.72 -8.04
CA MET A 63 10.94 -8.63 -8.93
C MET A 63 12.08 -8.31 -9.91
N MET A 64 13.33 -8.36 -9.45
CA MET A 64 14.52 -8.20 -10.29
C MET A 64 14.72 -9.32 -11.33
N ARG A 65 14.02 -10.45 -11.22
CA ARG A 65 14.01 -11.50 -12.26
C ARG A 65 13.04 -11.20 -13.39
N ILE A 66 12.15 -10.22 -13.22
CA ILE A 66 11.29 -9.74 -14.31
C ILE A 66 12.17 -8.91 -15.24
N ARG A 67 12.30 -9.35 -16.49
CA ARG A 67 13.28 -8.84 -17.47
C ARG A 67 13.26 -7.32 -17.64
N GLU A 68 12.08 -6.71 -17.54
CA GLU A 68 11.86 -5.28 -17.71
C GLU A 68 12.26 -4.44 -16.48
N ILE A 69 12.50 -5.08 -15.33
CA ILE A 69 12.82 -4.41 -14.06
C ILE A 69 14.32 -4.52 -13.80
N ARG A 70 14.99 -3.37 -13.66
CA ARG A 70 16.40 -3.24 -13.26
C ARG A 70 16.60 -2.64 -11.89
N CYS A 71 15.56 -2.04 -11.33
CA CYS A 71 15.59 -1.42 -10.02
C CYS A 71 14.25 -1.59 -9.33
N VAL A 72 14.27 -1.87 -8.03
CA VAL A 72 13.08 -1.97 -7.19
C VAL A 72 13.22 -1.00 -6.04
N GLN A 73 12.24 -0.12 -5.88
CA GLN A 73 12.14 0.81 -4.77
C GLN A 73 10.90 0.49 -3.95
N PHE A 74 11.12 0.30 -2.65
CA PHE A 74 10.07 0.07 -1.65
C PHE A 74 9.92 1.32 -0.77
N ASP A 75 8.73 1.91 -0.81
CA ASP A 75 8.32 3.06 -0.01
C ASP A 75 7.13 2.66 0.88
N PHE A 76 7.32 1.68 1.77
CA PHE A 76 6.26 1.20 2.66
C PHE A 76 6.12 2.10 3.89
N ALA A 77 4.89 2.37 4.31
CA ALA A 77 4.60 3.17 5.50
C ALA A 77 4.94 2.43 6.80
N ASN A 78 4.93 1.10 6.78
CA ASN A 78 5.20 0.23 7.92
C ASN A 78 6.60 -0.41 7.89
N TRP A 79 7.47 -0.04 6.94
CA TRP A 79 8.86 -0.51 6.88
C TRP A 79 9.82 0.60 6.52
N GLN A 80 10.92 0.68 7.24
CA GLN A 80 12.00 1.62 6.96
C GLN A 80 13.35 0.91 7.02
N ARG A 81 14.35 1.48 6.35
CA ARG A 81 15.74 1.06 6.54
C ARG A 81 16.32 1.77 7.76
N ASP A 82 17.02 1.03 8.61
CA ASP A 82 17.79 1.61 9.69
C ASP A 82 19.11 2.24 9.18
N GLU A 83 19.93 2.74 10.09
CA GLU A 83 21.22 3.37 9.79
C GLU A 83 22.21 2.42 9.09
N GLN A 84 22.01 1.10 9.24
CA GLN A 84 22.83 0.06 8.62
C GLN A 84 22.24 -0.41 7.28
N GLY A 85 21.11 0.17 6.88
CA GLY A 85 20.39 -0.18 5.66
C GLY A 85 19.49 -1.42 5.80
N ALA A 86 19.34 -2.00 6.99
CA ALA A 86 18.52 -3.17 7.22
C ALA A 86 17.04 -2.79 7.38
N TRP A 87 16.14 -3.66 6.89
CA TRP A 87 14.71 -3.44 6.99
C TRP A 87 14.21 -3.64 8.41
N LYS A 88 13.49 -2.64 8.93
CA LYS A 88 12.86 -2.65 10.24
C LYS A 88 11.39 -2.27 10.11
N ALA A 89 10.53 -3.09 10.71
CA ALA A 89 9.12 -2.76 10.82
C ALA A 89 8.94 -1.54 11.72
N VAL A 90 8.12 -0.59 11.27
CA VAL A 90 7.74 0.60 12.04
C VAL A 90 6.23 0.57 12.26
N LYS A 91 5.76 1.14 13.38
CA LYS A 91 4.33 1.26 13.62
C LYS A 91 3.74 2.18 12.55
N SER A 92 2.81 1.67 11.73
CA SER A 92 1.98 2.52 10.88
C SER A 92 1.32 3.57 11.77
N ALA A 93 1.54 4.85 11.48
CA ALA A 93 0.71 5.89 12.04
C ALA A 93 -0.69 5.72 11.42
N THR A 94 -1.63 5.16 12.16
CA THR A 94 -3.04 5.15 11.77
C THR A 94 -3.50 6.62 11.79
N PHE A 95 -3.48 7.27 10.64
CA PHE A 95 -4.18 8.53 10.46
C PHE A 95 -5.67 8.20 10.40
N VAL A 96 -6.35 8.30 11.54
CA VAL A 96 -7.81 8.32 11.59
C VAL A 96 -8.22 9.63 10.94
N ILE A 97 -8.76 9.57 9.73
CA ILE A 97 -9.51 10.69 9.18
C ILE A 97 -10.84 10.66 9.93
N GLU A 98 -10.96 11.44 11.01
CA GLU A 98 -12.26 11.74 11.60
C GLU A 98 -13.07 12.49 10.54
N ASP A 99 -14.10 11.82 10.03
CA ASP A 99 -15.06 12.36 9.08
C ASP A 99 -15.81 13.52 9.75
N ALA A 100 -15.38 14.74 9.47
CA ALA A 100 -16.07 15.96 9.88
C ALA A 100 -17.21 16.29 8.90
N VAL A 101 -18.16 15.37 8.69
CA VAL A 101 -19.42 15.63 7.98
C VAL A 101 -20.61 15.27 8.87
N ALA A 102 -20.75 15.99 9.99
CA ALA A 102 -21.99 16.04 10.73
C ALA A 102 -22.16 17.41 11.40
N LYS A 103 -22.77 18.35 10.66
CA LYS A 103 -23.64 19.45 11.15
C LYS A 103 -23.97 20.39 10.00
N ARG A 104 -24.84 19.93 9.10
CA ARG A 104 -25.60 20.84 8.25
C ARG A 104 -26.98 20.26 8.02
N ASP A 105 -27.74 20.14 9.10
CA ASP A 105 -29.18 19.92 8.99
C ASP A 105 -29.96 20.70 10.04
N LEU A 106 -30.94 21.42 9.50
CA LEU A 106 -32.16 21.96 10.11
C LEU A 106 -32.03 23.07 11.16
N ALA A 107 -31.98 24.31 10.65
CA ALA A 107 -32.74 25.41 11.26
C ALA A 107 -33.68 26.02 10.20
N THR A 108 -34.73 25.27 9.83
CA THR A 108 -35.92 25.82 9.21
C THR A 108 -37.10 25.42 10.08
N LYS A 109 -37.49 26.31 10.99
CA LYS A 109 -38.78 26.25 11.64
C LYS A 109 -39.19 27.67 12.05
N GLU A 110 -39.77 28.41 11.10
CA GLU A 110 -40.87 29.29 11.48
C GLU A 110 -42.10 28.42 11.73
N PRO A 111 -42.86 28.71 12.79
CA PRO A 111 -44.21 29.23 12.53
C PRO A 111 -44.59 30.37 13.49
N GLY A 112 -45.37 31.31 12.98
CA GLY A 112 -45.85 32.47 13.73
C GLY A 112 -47.04 32.22 14.66
N ALA A 113 -47.43 33.34 15.30
CA ALA A 113 -48.68 33.66 16.02
C ALA A 113 -48.82 33.01 17.43
N VAL A 114 -49.27 33.64 18.51
CA VAL A 114 -50.26 34.73 18.79
C VAL A 114 -50.03 35.30 20.22
N GLY A 115 -50.22 36.62 20.40
CA GLY A 115 -51.05 37.21 21.48
C GLY A 115 -50.43 37.53 22.85
N GLY A 116 -50.52 38.82 23.22
CA GLY A 116 -50.28 39.37 24.56
C GLY A 116 -50.20 40.89 24.50
#